data_AF-U2KU52-F1
#
_entry.id   AF-U2KU52-F1
#
_cell.length_a   1.000
_cell.length_b   1.000
_cell.length_c   1.000
_cell.angle_alpha   90.00
_cell.angle_beta   90.00
_cell.angle_gamma   90.00
#
_symmetry.space_group_name_H-M   'P 1'
#
loop_
_entity.id
_entity.type
_entity.pdbx_description
1 polymer ?
#
loop_
_entity_poly.entity_id
_entity_poly.type
_entity_poly.pdbx_seq_one_letter_code
_entity_poly.pdbx_strand_id
1 'polypeptide(L)' 'MKNDPTGINEVSNGAVNESAPIYNLAGQRVSKDYKGVVVQNGKKFIKK' A
#
# COMPACT_ATOMS: atom_id res chain seq x y z
N MET A 1 -24.73 -27.36 9.08
CA MET A 1 -24.20 -26.17 8.41
C MET A 1 -22.83 -26.54 7.84
N LYS A 2 -22.61 -26.38 6.54
CA LYS A 2 -21.31 -26.67 5.91
C LYS A 2 -20.43 -25.44 6.03
N ASN A 3 -19.32 -25.54 6.75
CA ASN A 3 -18.25 -24.56 6.74
C ASN A 3 -17.41 -24.80 5.49
N ASP A 4 -17.76 -24.19 4.37
CA ASP A 4 -16.93 -24.20 3.17
C ASP A 4 -15.95 -23.01 3.23
N PRO A 5 -14.66 -23.22 3.56
CA PRO A 5 -13.68 -22.15 3.60
C PRO A 5 -13.45 -21.57 2.19
N THR A 6 -13.15 -20.28 2.10
CA THR A 6 -13.07 -19.51 0.84
C THR A 6 -11.96 -19.92 -0.14
N GLY A 7 -11.19 -20.98 0.15
CA GLY A 7 -10.12 -21.49 -0.72
C GLY A 7 -8.90 -20.56 -0.84
N ILE A 8 -8.79 -19.55 0.02
CA ILE A 8 -7.64 -18.62 0.04
C ILE A 8 -6.50 -19.28 0.80
N ASN A 9 -5.43 -19.65 0.08
CA ASN A 9 -4.26 -20.30 0.68
C ASN A 9 -3.32 -19.30 1.36
N GLU A 10 -3.15 -18.10 0.81
CA GLU A 10 -2.24 -17.09 1.34
C GLU A 10 -2.74 -15.66 1.08
N VAL A 11 -2.46 -14.77 2.02
CA VAL A 11 -2.64 -13.32 1.88
C VAL A 11 -1.27 -12.68 2.01
N SER A 12 -0.73 -12.12 0.91
CA SER A 12 0.59 -11.49 0.91
C SER A 12 0.52 -10.00 0.57
N ASN A 13 1.24 -9.20 1.35
CA ASN A 13 1.55 -7.83 0.99
C ASN A 13 2.87 -7.83 0.23
N GLY A 14 2.82 -7.92 -1.10
CA GLY A 14 4.04 -7.83 -1.94
C GLY A 14 4.85 -6.57 -1.61
N ALA A 15 6.18 -6.65 -1.74
CA ALA A 15 7.09 -5.56 -1.37
C ALA A 15 6.72 -4.23 -2.05
N VAL A 16 6.85 -3.13 -1.32
CA VAL A 16 6.76 -1.79 -1.91
C VAL A 16 8.07 -1.55 -2.67
N ASN A 17 7.98 -1.24 -3.96
CA ASN A 17 9.15 -0.78 -4.69
C ASN A 17 9.55 0.60 -4.15
N GLU A 18 10.60 0.65 -3.31
CA GLU A 18 11.06 1.87 -2.67
C GLU A 18 11.50 2.96 -3.65
N SER A 19 11.85 2.59 -4.88
CA SER A 19 12.27 3.53 -5.92
C SER A 19 11.08 4.19 -6.65
N ALA A 20 9.85 3.69 -6.44
CA ALA A 20 8.68 4.28 -7.07
C ALA A 20 8.39 5.68 -6.50
N PRO A 21 7.91 6.64 -7.32
CA PRO A 21 7.48 7.95 -6.83
C PRO A 21 6.37 7.85 -5.78
N ILE A 22 6.39 8.77 -4.81
CA ILE A 22 5.41 8.87 -3.73
C ILE A 22 4.46 10.02 -4.04
N TYR A 23 3.16 9.80 -3.86
CA TYR A 23 2.12 10.81 -4.04
C TYR A 23 1.28 10.96 -2.77
N ASN A 24 0.81 12.18 -2.49
CA ASN A 24 -0.24 12.39 -1.50
C ASN A 24 -1.63 12.06 -2.10
N LEU A 25 -2.69 12.14 -1.29
CA LEU A 25 -4.06 11.88 -1.73
C LEU A 25 -4.60 12.88 -2.77
N ALA A 26 -3.97 14.04 -2.92
CA ALA A 26 -4.29 15.03 -3.94
C ALA A 26 -3.56 14.76 -5.29
N GLY A 27 -2.77 13.69 -5.39
CA GLY A 27 -2.03 13.35 -6.60
C GLY A 27 -0.73 14.14 -6.79
N GLN A 28 -0.29 14.89 -5.78
CA GLN A 28 0.98 15.63 -5.82
C GLN A 28 2.14 14.72 -5.43
N ARG A 29 3.25 14.78 -6.18
CA ARG A 29 4.48 14.07 -5.82
C ARG A 29 5.08 14.68 -4.56
N VAL A 30 5.47 13.82 -3.60
CA VAL A 30 6.07 14.23 -2.32
C VAL A 30 7.43 13.58 -2.11
N SER A 31 8.22 14.13 -1.18
CA SER A 31 9.55 13.62 -0.83
C SER A 31 9.45 12.35 0.04
N LYS A 32 10.59 11.67 0.24
CA LYS A 32 10.68 10.50 1.13
C LYS A 32 10.45 10.88 2.60
N ASP A 33 10.57 12.15 2.99
CA ASP A 33 10.41 12.59 4.39
C ASP A 33 8.99 13.08 4.72
N TYR A 34 8.08 13.03 3.74
CA TYR A 34 6.70 13.42 3.93
C TYR A 34 5.98 12.52 4.94
N LYS A 35 5.25 13.14 5.87
CA LYS A 35 4.46 12.46 6.91
C LYS A 35 2.98 12.48 6.57
N GLY A 36 2.29 11.38 6.83
CA GLY A 36 0.86 11.21 6.59
C GLY A 36 0.54 10.07 5.62
N VAL A 37 -0.68 10.09 5.07
CA VAL A 37 -1.14 9.06 4.13
C VAL A 37 -0.57 9.35 2.74
N VAL A 38 0.11 8.36 2.18
CA VAL A 38 0.72 8.44 0.85
C VAL A 38 0.38 7.22 0.01
N VAL A 39 0.49 7.38 -1.30
CA VAL A 39 0.40 6.33 -2.31
C VAL A 39 1.79 6.12 -2.90
N GLN A 40 2.29 4.89 -2.86
CA GLN A 40 3.50 4.49 -3.58
C GLN A 40 3.23 3.15 -4.26
N ASN A 41 3.56 3.05 -5.54
CA ASN A 41 3.35 1.82 -6.33
C ASN A 41 1.90 1.27 -6.22
N GLY A 42 0.90 2.16 -6.27
CA GLY A 42 -0.52 1.81 -6.16
C GLY A 42 -1.00 1.43 -4.75
N LYS A 43 -0.13 1.44 -3.73
CA LYS A 43 -0.47 1.05 -2.35
C LYS A 43 -0.53 2.29 -1.45
N LYS A 44 -1.59 2.37 -0.64
CA LYS A 44 -1.78 3.40 0.39
C LYS A 44 -1.16 2.96 1.71
N PHE A 45 -0.41 3.83 2.37
CA PHE A 45 0.12 3.57 3.72
C PHE A 45 0.33 4.88 4.50
N ILE A 46 0.44 4.75 5.82
CA ILE A 46 0.77 5.86 6.72
C ILE A 46 2.29 5.93 6.84
N LYS A 47 2.85 7.08 6.49
CA LYS A 47 4.24 7.42 6.70
C LYS A 47 4.38 8.27 7.97
N LYS A 48 5.20 7.79 8.91
CA LYS A 48 5.41 8.41 10.22
C LYS A 48 6.46 9.52 10.17
#